data_AF-A0AAV5UZG5-F1
#
_entry.id   AF-A0AAV5UZG5-F1
#
_cell.length_a   1.000
_cell.length_b   1.000
_cell.length_c   1.000
_cell.angle_alpha   90.00
_cell.angle_beta   90.00
_cell.angle_gamma   90.00
#
_symmetry.space_group_name_H-M   'P 1'
#
loop_
_entity.id
_entity.type
_entity.pdbx_description
1 polymer ?
#
loop_
_entity_poly.entity_id
_entity_poly.type
_entity_poly.pdbx_seq_one_letter_code
_entity_poly.pdbx_strand_id
1 'polypeptide(L)'
;KAKIIYIGNVSTKLVKDVTFRDARTGVIKSLPQYVLSKYNTKIVDANTLAVVDKHNISAMYAPECLFLCPNQRVKSQNAQPVNAEKLIRESAALPERRLA
;
A
#
# COMPACT_ATOMS: atom_id res chain seq x y z
N LYS A 1 2.79 18.07 -1.63
CA LYS A 1 3.79 16.95 -1.56
C LYS A 1 3.07 15.72 -1.01
N ALA A 2 3.17 14.57 -1.67
CA ALA A 2 2.61 13.33 -1.14
C ALA A 2 3.37 12.91 0.12
N LYS A 3 2.65 12.46 1.16
CA LYS A 3 3.26 11.95 2.40
C LYS A 3 3.65 10.50 2.18
N ILE A 4 4.93 10.18 2.42
CA ILE A 4 5.42 8.81 2.41
C ILE A 4 5.04 8.15 3.73
N ILE A 5 4.48 6.95 3.67
CA ILE A 5 4.20 6.09 4.81
C ILE A 5 4.92 4.76 4.62
N TYR A 6 5.33 4.14 5.72
CA TYR A 6 5.96 2.82 5.70
C TYR A 6 4.99 1.83 6.29
N ILE A 7 4.53 0.87 5.50
CA ILE A 7 3.62 -0.16 6.00
C ILE A 7 4.43 -1.17 6.83
N GLY A 8 4.03 -1.34 8.09
CA GLY A 8 4.68 -2.25 9.03
C GLY A 8 4.01 -3.61 9.11
N ASN A 9 2.67 -3.63 9.05
CA ASN A 9 1.89 -4.86 9.17
C ASN A 9 0.54 -4.74 8.46
N VAL A 10 -0.09 -5.89 8.21
CA VAL A 10 -1.51 -5.99 7.85
C VAL A 10 -2.32 -6.10 9.15
N SER A 11 -3.41 -5.34 9.25
CA SER A 11 -4.31 -5.34 10.39
C SER A 11 -5.09 -6.65 10.47
N THR A 12 -5.55 -7.03 11.67
CA THR A 12 -6.55 -8.09 11.86
C THR A 12 -7.97 -7.62 11.56
N LYS A 13 -8.18 -6.31 11.44
CA LYS A 13 -9.48 -5.69 11.17
C LYS A 13 -9.66 -5.43 9.69
N LEU A 14 -10.89 -5.63 9.22
CA LEU A 14 -11.31 -5.19 7.90
C LEU A 14 -11.43 -3.66 7.88
N VAL A 15 -11.27 -3.06 6.70
CA VAL A 15 -11.37 -1.62 6.51
C VAL A 15 -12.69 -1.06 7.02
N LYS A 16 -13.81 -1.77 6.83
CA LYS A 16 -15.14 -1.36 7.35
C LYS A 16 -15.21 -1.30 8.88
N ASP A 17 -14.43 -2.12 9.58
CA ASP A 17 -14.46 -2.26 11.05
C ASP A 17 -13.44 -1.33 11.73
N VAL A 18 -12.62 -0.61 10.96
CA VAL A 18 -11.70 0.39 11.49
C VAL A 18 -12.48 1.64 11.87
N THR A 19 -12.43 2.02 13.14
CA THR A 19 -13.06 3.22 13.67
C THR A 19 -12.06 4.06 14.46
N PHE A 20 -12.23 5.37 14.44
CA PHE A 20 -11.45 6.28 15.26
C PHE A 20 -12.27 7.48 15.70
N ARG A 21 -11.83 8.10 16.79
CA ARG A 21 -12.45 9.32 17.31
C ARG A 21 -11.92 10.52 16.51
N ASP A 22 -12.81 11.22 15.82
CA ASP A 22 -12.47 12.45 15.13
C ASP A 22 -12.08 13.52 16.15
N ALA A 23 -10.86 14.04 16.07
CA ALA A 23 -10.36 15.03 17.01
C ALA A 23 -11.14 16.37 16.95
N ARG A 24 -11.79 16.68 15.82
CA ARG A 24 -12.56 17.92 15.66
C ARG A 24 -13.98 17.82 16.21
N THR A 25 -14.64 16.70 15.96
CA THR A 25 -16.06 16.54 16.32
C THR A 25 -16.27 15.68 17.57
N GLY A 26 -15.23 14.97 18.04
CA GLY A 26 -15.32 14.02 19.15
C GLY A 26 -16.11 12.75 18.83
N VAL A 27 -16.68 12.65 17.63
CA VAL A 27 -17.52 11.54 17.16
C VAL A 27 -16.66 10.40 16.65
N ILE A 28 -17.08 9.16 16.94
CA ILE A 28 -16.46 7.96 16.38
C ILE A 28 -16.91 7.82 14.92
N LYS A 29 -15.96 7.82 13.99
CA LYS A 29 -16.21 7.60 12.56
C LYS A 29 -15.52 6.33 12.11
N SER A 30 -16.13 5.62 11.16
CA SER A 30 -15.44 4.54 10.46
C SER A 30 -14.46 5.10 9.44
N LEU A 31 -13.43 4.33 9.10
CA LEU A 31 -12.45 4.70 8.10
C LEU A 31 -13.08 5.02 6.74
N PRO A 32 -14.04 4.23 6.19
CA PRO A 32 -14.73 4.61 4.96
C PRO A 32 -15.50 5.93 5.05
N GLN A 33 -16.21 6.18 6.16
CA GLN A 33 -16.94 7.42 6.36
C GLN A 33 -16.02 8.64 6.43
N TYR A 34 -14.87 8.49 7.10
CA TYR A 34 -13.89 9.55 7.14
C TYR A 34 -13.27 9.83 5.77
N VAL A 35 -12.89 8.79 5.02
CA VAL A 35 -12.31 8.96 3.69
C VAL A 35 -13.30 9.65 2.75
N LEU A 36 -14.58 9.27 2.81
CA LEU A 36 -15.64 9.92 2.05
C LEU A 36 -15.84 11.38 2.47
N SER A 37 -16.00 11.65 3.77
CA SER A 37 -16.27 13.01 4.25
C SER A 37 -15.11 13.98 4.08
N LYS A 38 -13.86 13.51 4.19
CA LYS A 38 -12.67 14.35 4.13
C LYS A 38 -12.07 14.49 2.73
N TYR A 39 -12.10 13.42 1.94
CA TYR A 39 -11.43 13.37 0.64
C TYR A 39 -12.41 13.13 -0.52
N ASN A 40 -13.72 13.05 -0.25
CA ASN A 40 -14.76 12.77 -1.24
C ASN A 40 -14.46 11.50 -2.06
N THR A 41 -13.86 10.49 -1.41
CA THR A 41 -13.47 9.24 -2.04
C THR A 41 -14.23 8.08 -1.41
N LYS A 42 -14.84 7.24 -2.23
CA LYS A 42 -15.54 6.04 -1.79
C LYS A 42 -14.58 4.85 -1.87
N ILE A 43 -14.43 4.13 -0.76
CA ILE A 43 -13.73 2.85 -0.73
C ILE A 43 -14.65 1.82 -1.41
N VAL A 44 -14.14 1.13 -2.43
CA VAL A 44 -14.92 0.18 -3.22
C VAL A 44 -14.98 -1.16 -2.49
N ASP A 45 -13.84 -1.62 -1.97
CA ASP A 45 -13.74 -2.87 -1.23
C ASP A 45 -13.38 -2.69 0.25
N ALA A 46 -14.42 -2.54 1.07
CA ALA A 46 -14.29 -2.40 2.51
C ALA A 46 -14.11 -3.74 3.26
N ASN A 47 -14.18 -4.88 2.56
CA ASN A 47 -13.93 -6.21 3.13
C ASN A 47 -12.44 -6.63 3.02
N THR A 48 -11.57 -5.73 2.58
CA THR A 48 -10.12 -5.93 2.65
C THR A 48 -9.59 -5.65 4.04
N LEU A 49 -8.45 -6.29 4.37
CA LEU A 49 -7.73 -5.99 5.60
C LEU A 49 -7.09 -4.60 5.50
N ALA A 50 -7.17 -3.82 6.57
CA ALA A 50 -6.47 -2.53 6.64
C ALA A 50 -4.96 -2.74 6.78
N VAL A 51 -4.15 -1.74 6.41
CA VAL A 51 -2.71 -1.73 6.63
C VAL A 51 -2.32 -0.73 7.71
N VAL A 52 -1.28 -1.04 8.47
CA VAL A 52 -0.84 -0.25 9.64
C VAL A 52 0.47 0.45 9.35
N ASP A 53 0.56 1.73 9.73
CA ASP A 53 1.82 2.48 9.68
C ASP A 53 2.84 1.87 10.65
N LYS A 54 4.06 1.63 10.16
CA LYS A 54 5.18 1.16 10.97
C LYS A 54 5.54 2.13 12.08
N HIS A 55 5.40 3.44 11.85
CA HIS A 55 5.80 4.48 12.80
C HIS A 55 4.64 4.98 13.67
N ASN A 56 3.39 4.66 13.29
CA ASN A 56 2.20 5.02 14.06
C ASN A 56 1.21 3.85 14.05
N ILE A 57 1.32 2.99 15.05
CA ILE A 57 0.51 1.76 15.16
C ILE A 57 -1.00 2.06 15.21
N SER A 58 -1.38 3.25 15.67
CA SER A 58 -2.78 3.70 15.71
C SER A 58 -3.30 4.19 14.35
N ALA A 59 -2.43 4.43 13.38
CA ALA A 59 -2.81 4.85 12.03
C ALA A 59 -3.01 3.63 11.13
N MET A 60 -4.26 3.46 10.69
CA MET A 60 -4.67 2.41 9.76
C MET A 60 -5.18 3.03 8.46
N TYR A 61 -4.91 2.37 7.34
CA TYR A 61 -5.29 2.83 6.02
C TYR A 61 -5.96 1.71 5.23
N ALA A 62 -6.85 2.10 4.32
CA ALA A 62 -7.37 1.20 3.31
C ALA A 62 -6.30 1.06 2.21
N PRO A 63 -5.91 -0.17 1.83
CA PRO A 63 -4.87 -0.39 0.81
C PRO A 63 -5.19 0.31 -0.52
N GLU A 64 -6.48 0.37 -0.89
CA GLU A 64 -6.96 1.00 -2.12
C GLU A 64 -6.68 2.51 -2.18
N CYS A 65 -6.51 3.18 -1.03
CA CYS A 65 -6.18 4.60 -0.98
C CYS A 65 -4.67 4.88 -1.09
N LEU A 66 -3.84 3.84 -1.26
CA LEU A 66 -2.39 3.95 -1.25
C LEU A 66 -1.80 3.63 -2.62
N PHE A 67 -0.76 4.39 -2.97
CA PHE A 67 0.08 4.10 -4.13
C PHE A 67 1.39 3.50 -3.67
N LEU A 68 1.90 2.52 -4.41
CA LEU A 68 3.25 2.01 -4.22
C LEU A 68 4.25 3.11 -4.61
N CYS A 69 5.23 3.34 -3.75
CA CYS A 69 6.29 4.28 -4.08
C CYS A 69 7.11 3.71 -5.24
N PRO A 70 7.45 4.53 -6.26
CA PRO A 70 8.25 4.06 -7.39
C PRO A 70 9.67 3.69 -6.93
N ASN A 71 10.37 2.91 -7.76
CA ASN A 71 11.79 2.56 -7.57
C ASN A 71 12.10 1.78 -6.29
N GLN A 72 11.12 1.07 -5.71
CA GLN A 72 11.35 0.16 -4.60
C GLN A 72 11.96 -1.16 -5.09
N ARG A 73 13.17 -1.47 -4.60
CA ARG A 73 13.85 -2.73 -4.92
C ARG A 73 13.04 -3.93 -4.41
N VAL A 74 12.71 -4.86 -5.30
CA VAL A 74 12.11 -6.14 -4.93
C VAL A 74 13.14 -6.99 -4.18
N LYS A 75 12.80 -7.44 -2.97
CA LYS A 75 13.64 -8.36 -2.19
C LYS A 75 13.53 -9.77 -2.76
N SER A 76 14.66 -10.46 -2.89
CA SER A 76 14.85 -11.73 -3.60
C SER A 76 13.95 -12.89 -3.13
N GLN A 77 13.46 -12.85 -1.88
CA GLN A 77 12.56 -13.87 -1.31
C GLN A 77 11.19 -13.95 -2.00
N ASN A 78 10.81 -12.94 -2.79
CA ASN A 78 9.53 -12.88 -3.51
C ASN A 78 9.66 -13.07 -5.02
N ALA A 79 10.87 -13.34 -5.55
CA ALA A 79 11.05 -13.64 -6.95
C ALA A 79 10.52 -15.05 -7.22
N GLN A 80 9.26 -15.17 -7.64
CA GLN A 80 8.75 -16.46 -8.09
C GLN A 80 9.63 -16.98 -9.24
N PRO A 81 9.88 -18.31 -9.31
CA PRO A 81 10.72 -18.90 -10.35
C PRO A 81 10.23 -18.58 -11.77
N VAL A 82 8.94 -18.32 -11.94
CA VAL A 82 8.30 -17.86 -13.19
C VAL A 82 8.89 -16.54 -13.73
N ASN A 83 9.51 -15.72 -12.88
CA ASN A 83 10.10 -14.45 -13.27
C ASN A 83 11.58 -14.54 -13.66
N ALA A 84 12.28 -15.64 -13.34
CA ALA A 84 13.71 -15.74 -13.59
C ALA A 84 14.04 -15.83 -15.08
N GLU A 85 13.29 -16.65 -15.84
CA GLU A 85 13.49 -16.79 -17.29
C GLU A 85 13.21 -15.48 -18.03
N LYS A 86 12.15 -14.77 -17.64
CA LYS A 86 11.82 -13.45 -18.19
C LYS A 86 12.92 -12.43 -17.88
N LEU A 87 13.40 -12.39 -16.64
CA LEU A 87 14.51 -11.51 -16.23
C LEU A 87 15.79 -11.81 -17.02
N ILE A 88 16.10 -13.08 -17.26
CA ILE A 88 17.26 -13.48 -18.07
C ILE A 88 17.07 -13.02 -19.51
N ARG A 89 15.90 -13.26 -20.12
CA ARG A 89 15.63 -12.81 -21.50
C ARG A 89 15.71 -11.29 -21.66
N GLU A 90 15.23 -10.54 -20.67
CA GLU A 90 15.25 -9.06 -20.69
C GLU A 90 16.66 -8.49 -20.42
N SER A 91 17.49 -9.19 -19.63
CA SER A 91 18.85 -8.73 -19.29
C SER A 91 19.96 -9.27 -20.19
N ALA A 92 19.70 -10.37 -20.90
CA ALA A 92 20.62 -10.98 -21.85
C ALA A 92 20.71 -10.10 -23.11
N ALA A 93 21.78 -9.30 -23.18
CA ALA A 93 22.12 -8.52 -24.36
C ALA A 93 23.43 -9.05 -24.96
N LEU A 94 23.50 -9.08 -26.29
CA LEU A 94 24.75 -9.33 -27.01
C LEU A 94 25.79 -8.26 -26.63
N PRO A 95 27.09 -8.60 -26.54
CA PRO A 95 28.13 -7.65 -26.15
C PRO A 95 28.10 -6.34 -26.95
N GLU A 96 27.89 -6.44 -28.26
CA GLU A 96 27.80 -5.29 -29.18
C GLU A 96 26.66 -4.32 -28.81
N ARG A 97 25.52 -4.84 -28.34
CA ARG A 97 24.38 -4.02 -27.88
C ARG A 97 24.52 -3.52 -26.45
N ARG A 98 25.38 -4.16 -25.65
CA ARG A 98 25.61 -3.82 -24.25
C ARG A 98 26.69 -2.75 -24.07
N LEU A 99 27.62 -2.68 -25.03
CA LEU A 99 28.76 -1.76 -25.03
C LEU A 99 28.53 -0.48 -25.86
N ALA A 100 27.49 -0.46 -26.69
CA ALA A 100 27.01 0.73 -27.41
C ALA A 100 26.16 1.63 -26.49
#